data_AF-A0A1F1U9Q2-F1
#
_entry.id   AF-A0A1F1U9Q2-F1
#
_cell.length_a   1.000
_cell.length_b   1.000
_cell.length_c   1.000
_cell.angle_alpha   90.00
_cell.angle_beta   90.00
_cell.angle_gamma   90.00
#
_symmetry.space_group_name_H-M   'P 1'
#
loop_
_entity.id
_entity.type
_entity.pdbx_description
1 polymer ?
#
loop_
_entity_poly.entity_id
_entity_poly.type
_entity_poly.pdbx_seq_one_letter_code
_entity_poly.pdbx_strand_id
1 'polypeptide(L)'
;MMLEIPWVASGVLLGLFLILLLPSNGWTNYGAYLFLIGAVVSAFLDVPDNPIYNAPFEKLFLNEGEYLSGSAVVEKPSQGETVISGENVIVNTDGNKIREINDFLTFLYRLAVYSVIYGALITLRGFLPKMKTTPTSAS
;
A
#
# COMPACT_ATOMS: atom_id res chain seq x y z
N MET A 1 -16.47 -8.40 -8.22
CA MET A 1 -15.77 -9.09 -7.12
C MET A 1 -14.76 -8.11 -6.56
N MET A 2 -15.13 -7.34 -5.53
CA MET A 2 -14.16 -6.59 -4.74
C MET A 2 -13.33 -7.61 -3.97
N LEU A 3 -12.02 -7.46 -3.94
CA LEU A 3 -11.14 -8.25 -3.08
C LEU A 3 -11.61 -8.01 -1.63
N GLU A 4 -12.32 -8.96 -1.04
CA GLU A 4 -12.90 -8.86 0.32
C GLU A 4 -11.84 -8.90 1.44
N ILE A 5 -10.54 -8.85 1.10
CA ILE A 5 -9.49 -8.82 2.11
C ILE A 5 -8.45 -7.74 1.78
N PRO A 6 -8.38 -6.65 2.57
CA PRO A 6 -7.55 -5.46 2.36
C PRO A 6 -6.09 -5.74 1.96
N TRP A 7 -5.42 -6.61 2.70
CA TRP A 7 -4.04 -7.04 2.47
C TRP A 7 -3.76 -7.76 1.14
N VAL A 8 -4.77 -8.36 0.50
CA VAL A 8 -4.58 -9.05 -0.79
C VAL A 8 -4.31 -8.02 -1.90
N ALA A 9 -4.89 -6.82 -1.80
CA ALA A 9 -4.61 -5.74 -2.75
C ALA A 9 -3.15 -5.31 -2.69
N SER A 10 -2.60 -5.13 -1.49
CA SER A 10 -1.21 -4.74 -1.25
C SER A 10 -0.23 -5.82 -1.72
N GLY A 11 -0.57 -7.11 -1.50
CA GLY A 11 0.19 -8.24 -2.03
C GLY A 11 0.20 -8.31 -3.57
N VAL A 12 -0.95 -8.07 -4.21
CA VAL A 12 -1.06 -8.00 -5.68
C VAL A 12 -0.24 -6.84 -6.23
N LEU A 13 -0.30 -5.66 -5.60
CA LEU A 13 0.48 -4.49 -6.00
C LEU A 13 1.98 -4.75 -5.89
N LEU A 14 2.43 -5.37 -4.80
CA LEU A 14 3.83 -5.79 -4.65
C LEU A 14 4.24 -6.80 -5.73
N GLY A 15 3.40 -7.80 -6.01
CA GLY A 15 3.65 -8.78 -7.06
C GLY A 15 3.79 -8.14 -8.46
N LEU A 16 2.88 -7.23 -8.80
CA LEU A 16 2.95 -6.46 -10.05
C LEU A 16 4.22 -5.61 -10.11
N PHE A 17 4.55 -4.92 -9.02
CA PHE A 17 5.78 -4.13 -8.93
C PHE A 17 7.02 -5.00 -9.18
N LEU A 18 7.10 -6.18 -8.56
CA LEU A 18 8.23 -7.11 -8.76
C LEU A 18 8.34 -7.59 -10.21
N ILE A 19 7.22 -7.94 -10.86
CA ILE A 19 7.20 -8.35 -12.27
C ILE A 19 7.71 -7.21 -13.17
N LEU A 20 7.22 -5.99 -12.96
CA LEU A 20 7.64 -4.81 -13.71
C LEU A 20 9.08 -4.41 -13.39
N LEU A 21 9.59 -4.75 -12.21
CA LEU A 21 10.97 -4.46 -11.81
C LEU A 21 11.99 -5.36 -12.53
N LEU A 22 11.60 -6.57 -12.96
CA LEU A 22 12.48 -7.54 -13.63
C LEU A 22 13.32 -6.95 -14.79
N PRO A 23 12.74 -6.22 -15.78
CA PRO A 23 13.49 -5.60 -16.86
C PRO A 23 14.38 -4.43 -16.42
N SER A 24 14.15 -3.86 -15.23
CA SER A 24 14.96 -2.76 -14.71
C SER A 24 16.31 -3.26 -14.16
N ASN A 25 17.34 -2.42 -14.28
CA ASN A 25 18.63 -2.62 -13.59
C ASN A 25 18.80 -1.57 -12.50
N GLY A 26 17.89 -1.58 -11.52
CA GLY A 26 17.87 -0.60 -10.43
C GLY A 26 17.41 0.78 -10.88
N TRP A 27 18.12 1.83 -10.46
CA TRP A 27 17.76 3.24 -10.64
C TRP A 27 18.03 3.78 -12.06
N THR A 28 17.48 3.12 -13.06
CA THR A 28 17.36 3.67 -14.42
C THR A 28 16.19 4.64 -14.50
N ASN A 29 16.04 5.41 -15.60
CA ASN A 29 14.84 6.24 -15.80
C ASN A 29 13.56 5.40 -15.66
N TYR A 30 13.53 4.21 -16.26
CA TYR A 30 12.43 3.26 -16.12
C TYR A 30 12.21 2.85 -14.65
N GLY A 31 13.28 2.49 -13.93
CA GLY A 31 13.21 2.15 -12.51
C GLY A 31 12.72 3.31 -11.62
N ALA A 32 13.13 4.54 -11.91
CA ALA A 32 12.70 5.74 -11.19
C ALA A 32 11.21 6.06 -11.45
N TYR A 33 10.72 5.90 -12.68
CA TYR A 33 9.29 6.03 -12.97
C TYR A 33 8.49 4.90 -12.31
N LEU A 34 8.98 3.67 -12.37
CA LEU A 34 8.34 2.53 -11.71
C LEU A 34 8.28 2.72 -10.19
N PHE A 35 9.35 3.24 -9.59
CA PHE A 35 9.38 3.64 -8.17
C PHE A 35 8.28 4.66 -7.86
N LEU A 36 8.30 5.79 -8.55
CA LEU A 36 7.42 6.92 -8.26
C LEU A 36 5.96 6.54 -8.46
N ILE A 37 5.63 5.97 -9.61
CA ILE A 37 4.27 5.56 -9.95
C ILE A 37 3.83 4.43 -9.02
N GLY A 38 4.69 3.43 -8.78
CA GLY A 38 4.40 2.32 -7.88
C GLY A 38 4.08 2.81 -6.47
N ALA A 39 4.94 3.65 -5.88
CA ALA A 39 4.75 4.14 -4.52
C ALA A 39 3.47 4.98 -4.37
N VAL A 40 3.19 5.87 -5.34
CA VAL A 40 1.98 6.70 -5.33
C VAL A 40 0.73 5.85 -5.51
N VAL A 41 0.69 4.99 -6.54
CA VAL A 41 -0.46 4.12 -6.81
C VAL A 41 -0.70 3.18 -5.64
N SER A 42 0.35 2.61 -5.05
CA SER A 42 0.21 1.77 -3.86
C SER A 42 -0.32 2.55 -2.67
N ALA A 43 0.17 3.77 -2.40
CA ALA A 43 -0.34 4.59 -1.30
C ALA A 43 -1.82 4.96 -1.46
N PHE A 44 -2.30 5.17 -2.69
CA PHE A 44 -3.70 5.46 -3.00
C PHE A 44 -4.62 4.24 -2.94
N LEU A 45 -4.17 3.10 -3.47
CA LEU A 45 -4.97 1.88 -3.55
C LEU A 45 -4.93 1.05 -2.28
N ASP A 46 -4.01 1.33 -1.37
CA ASP A 46 -3.99 0.68 -0.08
C ASP A 46 -5.19 1.09 0.75
N VAL A 47 -5.75 0.12 1.45
CA VAL A 47 -6.95 0.28 2.26
C VAL A 47 -6.61 0.10 3.74
N PRO A 48 -7.41 0.67 4.65
CA PRO A 48 -7.25 0.39 6.07
C PRO A 48 -7.39 -1.13 6.33
N ASP A 49 -6.76 -1.62 7.40
CA ASP A 49 -6.65 -3.05 7.77
C ASP A 49 -5.62 -3.85 6.97
N ASN A 50 -4.72 -3.19 6.22
CA ASN A 50 -3.54 -3.83 5.65
C ASN A 50 -2.43 -3.97 6.72
N PRO A 51 -2.01 -5.19 7.12
CA PRO A 51 -1.01 -5.38 8.19
C PRO A 51 0.36 -4.82 7.84
N ILE A 52 0.72 -4.69 6.56
CA ILE A 52 2.01 -4.12 6.14
C ILE A 52 2.11 -2.65 6.55
N TYR A 53 1.00 -1.92 6.49
CA TYR A 53 0.91 -0.50 6.78
C TYR A 53 0.39 -0.24 8.20
N ASN A 54 -0.68 -0.93 8.62
CA ASN A 54 -1.33 -0.75 9.92
C ASN A 54 -0.38 -1.11 11.06
N ALA A 55 0.25 -2.29 11.04
CA ALA A 55 1.01 -2.75 12.22
C ALA A 55 2.19 -1.83 12.58
N PRO A 56 2.99 -1.33 11.61
CA PRO A 56 4.03 -0.37 11.94
C PRO A 56 3.45 1.01 12.33
N PHE A 57 2.31 1.40 11.77
CA PHE A 57 1.63 2.66 12.13
C PHE A 57 1.13 2.63 13.57
N GLU A 58 0.42 1.55 13.93
CA GLU A 58 -0.12 1.31 15.28
C GLU A 58 1.00 1.34 16.31
N LYS A 59 2.12 0.68 16.03
CA LYS A 59 3.28 0.66 16.93
C LYS A 59 3.95 2.03 17.14
N LEU A 60 3.89 2.91 16.14
CA LEU A 60 4.58 4.21 16.18
C LEU A 60 3.69 5.33 16.71
N PHE A 61 2.38 5.25 16.49
CA PHE A 61 1.46 6.37 16.71
C PHE A 61 0.30 6.08 17.65
N LEU A 62 0.05 4.82 18.01
CA LEU A 62 -1.07 4.43 18.86
C LEU A 62 -0.59 3.87 20.21
N ASN A 63 -1.47 3.94 21.21
CA ASN A 63 -1.22 3.34 22.52
C ASN A 63 -1.54 1.84 22.49
N GLU A 64 -1.05 1.10 23.49
CA GLU A 64 -1.40 -0.32 23.65
C GLU A 64 -2.93 -0.52 23.72
N GLY A 65 -3.45 -1.39 22.86
CA GLY A 65 -4.89 -1.70 22.77
C GLY A 65 -5.69 -0.79 21.84
N GLU A 66 -5.06 0.20 21.19
CA GLU A 66 -5.63 1.00 20.10
C GLU A 66 -5.24 0.43 18.73
N TYR A 67 -6.18 0.37 17.79
CA TYR A 67 -5.97 -0.17 16.44
C TYR A 67 -6.52 0.77 15.38
N LEU A 68 -5.88 0.77 14.20
CA LEU A 68 -6.39 1.50 13.06
C LEU A 68 -7.39 0.62 12.32
N SER A 69 -8.61 1.11 12.11
CA SER A 69 -9.65 0.39 11.40
C SER A 69 -10.25 1.22 10.27
N GLY A 70 -10.58 0.54 9.17
CA GLY A 70 -11.41 1.10 8.11
C GLY A 70 -12.86 0.89 8.46
N SER A 71 -13.49 1.86 9.12
CA SER A 71 -14.94 1.80 9.26
C SER A 71 -15.57 2.38 8.01
N ALA A 72 -16.20 1.53 7.20
CA ALA A 72 -17.28 2.03 6.36
C ALA A 72 -18.39 2.44 7.34
N VAL A 73 -18.41 3.71 7.74
CA VAL A 73 -19.57 4.24 8.43
C VAL A 73 -20.70 4.19 7.41
N VAL A 74 -21.54 3.16 7.50
CA VAL A 74 -22.82 3.14 6.80
C VAL A 74 -23.68 4.17 7.51
N GLU A 75 -23.44 5.45 7.24
CA GLU A 75 -24.49 6.43 7.40
C GLU A 75 -25.63 5.90 6.52
N LYS A 76 -26.78 5.65 7.13
CA LYS A 76 -28.02 5.54 6.37
C LYS A 76 -28.52 6.98 6.24
N PRO A 77 -28.11 7.76 5.23
CA PRO A 77 -28.84 9.00 4.99
C PRO A 77 -30.26 8.57 4.66
N SER A 78 -31.23 9.29 5.21
CA SER A 78 -32.66 9.08 5.03
C SER A 78 -33.15 9.20 3.57
N GLN A 79 -32.25 9.22 2.58
CA GLN A 79 -32.50 9.51 1.16
C GLN A 79 -31.73 8.61 0.16
N GLY A 80 -31.32 7.39 0.55
CA GLY A 80 -30.97 6.35 -0.44
C GLY A 80 -29.63 6.50 -1.17
N GLU A 81 -28.75 7.40 -0.74
CA GLU A 81 -27.36 7.45 -1.20
C GLU A 81 -26.46 6.70 -0.23
N THR A 82 -25.90 5.56 -0.65
CA THR A 82 -24.86 4.88 0.11
C THR A 82 -23.53 5.59 -0.17
N VAL A 83 -23.16 6.55 0.67
CA VAL A 83 -21.81 7.14 0.61
C VAL A 83 -20.88 6.23 1.40
N ILE A 84 -20.07 5.44 0.68
CA ILE A 84 -18.98 4.67 1.29
C ILE A 84 -17.80 5.62 1.43
N SER A 85 -17.80 6.44 2.48
CA SER A 85 -16.59 7.15 2.91
C SER A 85 -15.80 6.18 3.78
N GLY A 86 -14.66 5.71 3.29
CA GLY A 86 -13.75 4.89 4.07
C GLY A 86 -12.99 5.77 5.04
N GLU A 87 -13.64 6.22 6.12
CA GLU A 87 -12.98 7.01 7.15
C GLU A 87 -11.99 6.13 7.91
N ASN A 88 -10.72 6.54 7.94
CA ASN A 88 -9.76 5.93 8.84
C ASN A 88 -10.12 6.35 10.28
N VAL A 89 -10.33 5.37 11.15
CA VAL A 89 -10.65 5.60 12.56
C VAL A 89 -9.76 4.79 13.47
N ILE A 90 -9.54 5.29 14.69
CA ILE A 90 -8.83 4.58 15.74
C ILE A 90 -9.88 3.99 16.67
N VAL A 91 -9.83 2.67 16.86
CA VAL A 91 -10.74 1.91 17.70
C VAL A 91 -10.01 1.34 18.92
N ASN A 92 -10.75 1.15 20.02
CA ASN A 92 -10.24 0.47 21.20
C ASN A 92 -10.30 -1.06 21.03
N THR A 93 -9.87 -1.80 22.05
CA THR A 93 -9.86 -3.27 22.08
C THR A 93 -11.26 -3.90 21.99
N ASP A 94 -12.31 -3.12 22.32
CA ASP A 94 -13.71 -3.50 22.22
C ASP A 94 -14.34 -3.12 20.85
N GLY A 95 -13.56 -2.51 19.94
CA GLY A 95 -14.03 -2.03 18.65
C GLY A 95 -14.75 -0.68 18.68
N ASN A 96 -14.78 0.01 19.82
CA ASN A 96 -15.37 1.33 19.94
C ASN A 96 -14.47 2.41 19.33
N LYS A 97 -15.05 3.28 18.49
CA LYS A 97 -14.35 4.44 17.90
C LYS A 97 -13.89 5.39 19.03
N ILE A 98 -12.58 5.61 19.12
CA ILE A 98 -11.96 6.55 20.05
C ILE A 98 -11.81 7.92 19.37
N ARG A 99 -11.28 7.94 18.14
CA ARG A 99 -11.03 9.18 17.38
C ARG A 99 -10.92 8.93 15.88
N GLU A 100 -11.16 9.96 15.08
CA GLU A 100 -10.88 9.98 13.63
C GLU A 100 -9.41 10.30 13.38
N ILE A 101 -8.86 9.78 12.29
CA ILE A 101 -7.52 10.17 11.84
C ILE A 101 -7.60 10.85 10.46
N ASN A 102 -6.73 11.83 10.27
CA ASN A 102 -6.63 12.55 9.01
C ASN A 102 -6.13 11.63 7.88
N ASP A 103 -6.95 11.44 6.85
CA ASP A 103 -6.64 10.61 5.68
C ASP A 103 -5.38 11.07 4.93
N PHE A 104 -5.07 12.37 4.94
CA PHE A 104 -3.85 12.90 4.34
C PHE A 104 -2.61 12.46 5.10
N LEU A 105 -2.66 12.42 6.44
CA LEU A 105 -1.55 11.94 7.26
C LEU A 105 -1.34 10.43 7.02
N THR A 106 -2.43 9.66 7.02
CA THR A 106 -2.45 8.25 6.69
C THR A 106 -1.85 7.99 5.31
N PHE A 107 -2.23 8.78 4.30
CA PHE A 107 -1.68 8.70 2.95
C PHE A 107 -0.17 8.99 2.92
N LEU A 108 0.28 10.07 3.56
CA LEU A 108 1.71 10.42 3.59
C LEU A 108 2.55 9.33 4.25
N TYR A 109 2.04 8.74 5.33
CA TYR A 109 2.69 7.62 5.97
C TYR A 109 2.76 6.40 5.04
N ARG A 110 1.67 6.03 4.38
CA ARG A 110 1.65 4.93 3.39
C ARG A 110 2.66 5.18 2.29
N LEU A 111 2.68 6.40 1.75
CA LEU A 111 3.65 6.80 0.73
C LEU A 111 5.09 6.62 1.22
N ALA A 112 5.40 7.01 2.46
CA ALA A 112 6.72 6.80 3.04
C ALA A 112 7.07 5.31 3.16
N VAL A 113 6.15 4.48 3.68
CA VAL A 113 6.36 3.03 3.82
C VAL A 113 6.59 2.36 2.46
N TYR A 114 5.72 2.61 1.48
CA TYR A 114 5.89 2.06 0.13
C TYR A 114 7.16 2.58 -0.55
N SER A 115 7.54 3.84 -0.33
CA SER A 115 8.80 4.39 -0.84
C SER A 115 10.02 3.65 -0.25
N VAL A 116 10.00 3.34 1.05
CA VAL A 116 11.09 2.56 1.67
C VAL A 116 11.15 1.16 1.08
N ILE A 117 10.01 0.46 0.97
CA ILE A 117 9.95 -0.91 0.45
C ILE A 117 10.40 -0.95 -1.02
N TYR A 118 9.78 -0.16 -1.89
CA TYR A 118 10.08 -0.16 -3.33
C TYR A 118 11.47 0.41 -3.63
N GLY A 119 11.92 1.42 -2.87
CA GLY A 119 13.27 1.94 -2.97
C GLY A 119 14.33 0.89 -2.61
N ALA A 120 14.08 0.11 -1.55
CA ALA A 120 14.95 -1.02 -1.19
C ALA A 120 14.96 -2.10 -2.27
N LEU A 121 13.80 -2.47 -2.81
CA LEU A 121 13.70 -3.49 -3.87
C LEU A 121 14.40 -3.07 -5.17
N ILE A 122 14.25 -1.82 -5.60
CA ILE A 122 14.97 -1.29 -6.77
C ILE A 122 16.47 -1.29 -6.53
N THR A 123 16.89 -0.85 -5.34
CA THR A 123 18.30 -0.83 -4.97
C THR A 123 18.89 -2.24 -5.00
N LEU A 124 18.20 -3.23 -4.39
CA LEU A 124 18.59 -4.64 -4.43
C LEU A 124 18.63 -5.17 -5.87
N ARG A 125 17.65 -4.84 -6.72
CA ARG A 125 17.64 -5.23 -8.12
C ARG A 125 18.84 -4.70 -8.89
N GLY A 126 19.32 -3.49 -8.58
CA GLY A 126 20.49 -2.88 -9.17
C GLY A 126 21.80 -3.61 -8.87
N PHE A 127 21.87 -4.33 -7.75
CA PHE A 127 23.01 -5.19 -7.40
C PHE A 127 22.97 -6.57 -8.06
N LEU A 128 21.82 -6.98 -8.60
CA LEU A 128 21.68 -8.29 -9.24
C LEU A 128 22.17 -8.25 -10.70
N PRO A 129 22.86 -9.30 -11.17
CA PRO A 129 23.27 -9.41 -12.57
C PRO A 129 22.08 -9.27 -13.52
N LYS A 130 22.33 -8.77 -14.73
CA LYS A 130 21.30 -8.78 -15.78
C LYS A 130 20.90 -10.23 -16.05
N MET A 131 19.59 -10.50 -16.09
CA MET A 131 19.12 -11.76 -16.65
C MET A 131 19.63 -11.85 -18.10
N LYS A 132 20.44 -12.87 -18.38
CA LYS A 132 20.89 -13.13 -19.75
C LYS A 132 19.65 -13.50 -20.55
N THR A 133 19.19 -12.58 -21.39
CA THR A 133 18.31 -12.95 -22.49
C THR A 133 19.14 -13.81 -23.42
N THR A 134 18.89 -15.12 -23.44
CA THR A 134 19.43 -15.98 -24.50
C THR A 134 19.01 -15.34 -25.83
N PRO A 135 19.96 -14.95 -26.70
CA PRO A 135 19.59 -14.49 -28.01
C PRO A 135 18.97 -15.69 -28.72
N THR A 136 17.67 -15.63 -28.99
CA THR A 136 17.07 -16.50 -30.00
C THR A 136 17.74 -16.13 -31.30
N SER A 137 18.80 -16.86 -31.66
CA SER A 137 19.34 -16.86 -33.01
C SER A 137 18.24 -17.39 -33.92
N ALA A 138 17.46 -16.47 -34.50
CA ALA A 138 16.71 -16.78 -35.70
C ALA A 138 17.74 -16.92 -36.83
N SER A 139 18.15 -18.16 -37.10
CA SER A 139 18.79 -18.57 -38.35
C SER A 139 17.71 -19.02 -39.33
#